data_AF-A0A7U9Q425-F1
#
_entry.id   AF-A0A7U9Q425-F1
#
_cell.length_a   1.000
_cell.length_b   1.000
_cell.length_c   1.000
_cell.angle_alpha   90.00
_cell.angle_beta   90.00
_cell.angle_gamma   90.00
#
_symmetry.space_group_name_H-M   'P 1'
#
loop_
_entity.id
_entity.type
_entity.pdbx_description
1 polymer ?
#
loop_
_entity_poly.entity_id
_entity_poly.type
_entity_poly.pdbx_seq_one_letter_code
_entity_poly.pdbx_strand_id
1 'polypeptide(L)' 'MSDGQSPWVGDLVHDEDTRRRGIVTDVRGGAVWVLRPEWGQGQWASRRPDRLTLIMLREDLRDQV' A
#
# COMPACT_ATOMS: atom_id res chain seq x y z
N MET A 1 6.36 -6.12 16.64
CA MET A 1 7.14 -5.76 15.44
C MET A 1 6.55 -6.59 14.34
N SER A 2 5.86 -5.97 13.37
CA SER A 2 5.30 -6.74 12.25
C SER A 2 6.48 -7.27 11.44
N ASP A 3 6.67 -8.59 11.46
CA ASP A 3 7.61 -9.31 10.62
C ASP A 3 7.57 -8.75 9.19
N GLY A 4 8.74 -8.57 8.58
CA GLY A 4 9.00 -7.82 7.34
C GLY A 4 8.33 -8.38 6.08
N GLN A 5 7.01 -8.47 6.08
CA GLN A 5 6.22 -8.78 4.92
C GLN A 5 6.05 -7.50 4.08
N SER A 6 6.56 -7.54 2.86
CA SER A 6 6.33 -6.46 1.90
C SER A 6 4.82 -6.33 1.65
N PRO A 7 4.26 -5.10 1.64
CA PRO A 7 2.85 -4.90 1.38
C PRO A 7 2.40 -5.53 0.07
N TRP A 8 1.18 -6.03 0.01
CA TRP A 8 0.66 -6.71 -1.16
C TRP A 8 -0.66 -6.13 -1.65
N VAL A 9 -1.08 -6.51 -2.85
CA VAL A 9 -2.32 -6.05 -3.48
C VAL A 9 -3.51 -6.23 -2.54
N GLY A 10 -4.21 -5.12 -2.29
CA GLY A 10 -5.34 -4.98 -1.39
C GLY A 10 -5.00 -4.35 -0.04
N ASP A 11 -3.73 -4.34 0.35
CA ASP A 11 -3.32 -3.76 1.64
C ASP A 11 -3.37 -2.24 1.61
N LEU A 12 -3.75 -1.65 2.75
CA LEU A 12 -3.65 -0.21 2.99
C LEU A 12 -2.29 0.10 3.62
N VAL A 13 -1.56 1.03 3.01
CA VAL A 13 -0.22 1.43 3.44
C VAL A 13 -0.13 2.95 3.64
N HIS A 14 0.78 3.35 4.51
CA HIS A 14 1.33 4.70 4.55
C HIS A 14 2.60 4.75 3.71
N ASP A 15 2.61 5.59 2.69
CA ASP A 15 3.80 5.90 1.90
C ASP A 15 4.52 7.08 2.56
N GLU A 16 5.69 6.80 3.16
CA GLU A 16 6.48 7.81 3.87
C GLU A 16 7.06 8.89 2.94
N ASP A 17 7.36 8.56 1.67
CA ASP A 17 7.95 9.51 0.72
C ASP A 17 6.93 10.57 0.32
N THR A 18 5.68 10.16 0.09
CA THR A 18 4.59 11.07 -0.28
C THR A 18 3.77 11.56 0.91
N ARG A 19 3.98 10.98 2.10
CA ARG A 19 3.19 11.16 3.32
C ARG A 19 1.69 10.93 3.11
N ARG A 20 1.35 9.99 2.22
CA ARG A 20 -0.04 9.69 1.84
C ARG A 20 -0.40 8.27 2.21
N ARG A 21 -1.71 8.02 2.39
CA ARG A 21 -2.25 6.67 2.53
C ARG A 21 -2.75 6.18 1.18
N GLY A 22 -2.45 4.93 0.88
CA GLY A 22 -2.88 4.32 -0.37
C GLY A 22 -3.10 2.83 -0.25
N ILE A 23 -3.99 2.33 -1.08
CA ILE A 23 -4.24 0.90 -1.22
C ILE A 23 -3.37 0.37 -2.35
N VAL A 24 -2.63 -0.70 -2.11
CA VAL A 24 -1.82 -1.37 -3.14
C VAL A 24 -2.77 -1.99 -4.15
N THR A 25 -2.70 -1.56 -5.40
CA THR A 25 -3.52 -2.10 -6.49
C THR A 25 -2.74 -3.08 -7.36
N ASP A 26 -1.42 -2.97 -7.40
CA ASP A 26 -0.55 -3.81 -8.23
C ASP A 26 0.88 -3.82 -7.68
N VAL A 27 1.59 -4.93 -7.89
CA VAL A 27 3.02 -5.08 -7.54
C VAL A 27 3.76 -5.59 -8.77
N ARG A 28 4.52 -4.71 -9.43
CA ARG A 28 5.20 -5.01 -10.69
C ARG A 28 6.62 -5.46 -10.43
N GLY A 29 6.91 -6.71 -10.82
CA GLY A 29 8.24 -7.30 -10.73
C GLY A 29 8.81 -7.35 -9.30
N GLY A 30 7.96 -7.28 -8.28
CA GLY A 30 8.37 -7.23 -6.87
C GLY A 30 9.17 -5.98 -6.48
N ALA A 31 9.18 -4.93 -7.30
CA ALA A 31 10.01 -3.75 -7.10
C ALA A 31 9.23 -2.42 -7.19
N VAL A 32 8.03 -2.43 -7.78
CA VAL A 32 7.20 -1.24 -7.93
C VAL A 32 5.79 -1.52 -7.44
N TRP A 33 5.34 -0.74 -6.47
CA TRP A 33 4.00 -0.78 -5.91
C TRP A 33 3.17 0.33 -6.54
N VAL A 34 2.08 -0.05 -7.20
CA VAL A 34 1.10 0.91 -7.69
C VAL A 34 0.04 1.09 -6.62
N LEU A 35 -0.18 2.34 -6.22
CA LEU A 35 -1.04 2.74 -5.14
C LEU A 35 -2.16 3.62 -5.70
N ARG A 36 -3.37 3.39 -5.21
CA ARG A 36 -4.47 4.36 -5.32
C ARG A 36 -4.68 5.05 -3.98
N PRO A 37 -5.10 6.31 -3.93
CA PRO A 37 -5.38 6.97 -2.67
C PRO A 37 -6.56 6.29 -1.97
N GLU A 38 -6.52 6.28 -0.64
CA GLU A 38 -7.64 5.81 0.19
C GLU A 38 -8.93 6.60 -0.12
N TRP A 39 -8.79 7.91 -0.36
CA TRP A 39 -9.87 8.80 -0.78
C TRP A 39 -9.50 9.63 -1.99
N GLY A 40 -10.44 9.80 -2.92
CA GLY A 40 -10.27 10.61 -4.12
C GLY A 40 -9.83 9.81 -5.34
N GLN A 41 -9.28 10.50 -6.34
CA GLN A 41 -8.90 9.91 -7.63
C GLN A 41 -7.40 9.99 -7.87
N GLY A 42 -6.93 9.16 -8.80
CA GLY A 42 -5.53 9.10 -9.22
C GLY A 42 -4.83 7.83 -8.75
N GLN A 43 -3.59 7.68 -9.19
CA GLN A 43 -2.72 6.56 -8.86
C GLN A 43 -1.28 7.07 -8.84
N TRP A 44 -0.42 6.46 -8.03
CA TRP A 44 1.02 6.71 -8.08
C TRP A 44 1.80 5.43 -7.90
N ALA A 45 3.07 5.46 -8.31
CA ALA A 45 3.98 4.33 -8.17
C ALA A 45 5.03 4.65 -7.10
N SER A 46 5.20 3.74 -6.13
CA SER A 46 6.31 3.73 -5.20
C SER A 46 7.32 2.65 -5.59
N ARG A 47 8.60 2.98 -5.50
CA ARG A 47 9.73 2.06 -5.75
C ARG A 47 10.50 1.73 -4.48
N ARG A 48 9.98 2.13 -3.32
CA ARG A 48 10.62 1.96 -2.01
C ARG A 48 9.68 1.20 -1.09
N PRO A 49 9.61 -0.14 -1.21
CA PRO A 49 8.76 -0.95 -0.35
C PRO A 49 9.13 -0.85 1.14
N ASP A 50 10.40 -0.59 1.44
CA ASP A 50 10.90 -0.30 2.78
C ASP A 50 10.31 0.96 3.42
N ARG A 51 9.73 1.85 2.60
CA ARG A 51 9.04 3.09 3.01
C ARG A 51 7.53 2.97 2.97
N LEU A 52 6.99 1.79 2.67
CA LEU A 52 5.57 1.51 2.72
C LEU A 52 5.25 0.82 4.05
N THR A 53 4.72 1.58 4.99
CA THR A 53 4.28 1.04 6.28
C THR A 53 2.88 0.46 6.14
N LEU A 54 2.72 -0.84 6.37
CA LEU A 54 1.42 -1.49 6.42
C LEU A 54 0.55 -0.88 7.53
N ILE A 55 -0.60 -0.35 7.15
CA ILE A 55 -1.62 0.16 8.08
C ILE A 55 -2.64 -0.94 8.37
N MET A 56 -3.12 -1.61 7.33
CA MET A 56 -4.20 -2.58 7.44
C MET A 56 -4.08 -3.62 6.32
N LEU A 57 -4.34 -4.88 6.68
CA LEU A 57 -4.33 -5.97 5.71
C LEU A 57 -5.56 -5.91 4.82
N ARG A 58 -5.43 -6.44 3.61
CA ARG A 58 -6.54 -6.60 2.66
C ARG A 58 -7.75 -7.35 3.23
N GLU A 59 -7.55 -8.20 4.23
CA GLU A 59 -8.60 -9.01 4.86
C GLU A 59 -9.45 -8.12 5.77
N ASP A 60 -8.81 -7.39 6.68
CA ASP A 60 -9.47 -6.40 7.56
C ASP A 60 -10.14 -5.26 6.79
N LEU A 61 -9.60 -4.89 5.62
CA LEU A 61 -10.18 -3.84 4.78
C LEU A 61 -11.52 -4.25 4.16
N ARG A 62 -11.74 -5.56 3.95
CA ARG A 62 -12.98 -6.08 3.36
C ARG A 62 -14.12 -6.16 4.36
N ASP A 63 -13.82 -6.33 5.64
CA ASP A 63 -14.82 -6.40 6.71
C ASP A 63 -15.39 -5.02 7.10
N GLN A 64 -14.85 -3.93 6.54
CA GLN A 64 -15.28 -2.55 6.81
C GLN A 64 -16.16 -1.93 5.72
N VAL A 65 -16.47 -2.66 4.65
CA VAL A 65 -17.26 -2.18 3.49
C VAL A 65 -18.63 -2.83 3.40
#